data_AF-A0A091QU92-F1
#
_entry.id   AF-A0A091QU92-F1
#
_cell.length_a   1.000
_cell.length_b   1.000
_cell.length_c   1.000
_cell.angle_alpha   90.00
_cell.angle_beta   90.00
_cell.angle_gamma   90.00
#
_symmetry.space_group_name_H-M   'P 1'
#
loop_
_entity.id
_entity.type
_entity.pdbx_description
1 polymer ?
#
loop_
_entity_poly.entity_id
_entity_poly.type
_entity_poly.pdbx_seq_one_letter_code
_entity_poly.pdbx_strand_id
1 'polypeptide(L)'
;QAKLKSFAAKIIQLLKEWTETFPYDFQDEKSMKELKEIAHRITQCDEENGTVKKIISQMTQNLLMALSTRSQYQEIREKFRQPVTDKGTILKTKPQSTQKDILSVCCDPLILAQQLTYIELERVSNIYPEDLMQIVSHMDSLDNHKCRGDVTKTYNLEAYDNWFNCLSMLVATEICRVVKKKQRTRMVEFFIDVARECFNIGNFNSMMAIISGMNLSPVARLKKTWSKVKTAKFDVLEHHMDPSSNFCNYRTALQGAAQRSQTANSNREKIVIPVFNLFIKDIYFLHKIHTNRLPNGQINFKKFWEISRQIHDFLTWKQVECPFEKDKKIQSYLLTAPIYSEEALFIASFESEGPENHMEKDSWKTLR
;
A
#
# COMPACT_ATOMS: atom_id res chain seq x y z
N GLN A 1 17.83 -5.18 -44.88
CA GLN A 1 18.22 -6.32 -44.03
C GLN A 1 19.53 -6.09 -43.26
N ALA A 2 20.63 -5.64 -43.88
CA ALA A 2 21.93 -5.47 -43.19
C ALA A 2 21.91 -4.60 -41.91
N LYS A 3 21.24 -3.43 -41.95
CA LYS A 3 21.04 -2.58 -40.75
C LYS A 3 20.16 -3.23 -39.68
N LEU A 4 19.18 -4.06 -40.04
CA LEU A 4 18.33 -4.74 -39.06
C LEU A 4 19.09 -5.85 -38.34
N LYS A 5 19.94 -6.58 -39.09
CA LYS A 5 20.83 -7.62 -38.56
C LYS A 5 21.79 -7.05 -37.49
N SER A 6 22.30 -5.83 -37.65
CA SER A 6 23.17 -5.18 -36.66
C SER A 6 22.46 -4.75 -35.36
N PHE A 7 21.12 -4.62 -35.37
CA PHE A 7 20.34 -4.23 -34.19
C PHE A 7 19.49 -5.37 -33.61
N ALA A 8 19.38 -6.51 -34.31
CA ALA A 8 18.52 -7.63 -33.93
C ALA A 8 18.73 -8.07 -32.47
N ALA A 9 19.98 -8.25 -32.04
CA ALA A 9 20.30 -8.63 -30.66
C ALA A 9 19.79 -7.61 -29.62
N LYS A 10 19.92 -6.31 -29.90
CA LYS A 10 19.44 -5.24 -29.00
C LYS A 10 17.92 -5.19 -28.95
N ILE A 11 17.25 -5.41 -30.07
CA ILE A 11 15.79 -5.45 -30.12
C ILE A 11 15.26 -6.68 -29.37
N ILE A 12 15.90 -7.85 -29.52
CA ILE A 12 15.54 -9.06 -28.77
C ILE A 12 15.69 -8.81 -27.26
N GLN A 13 16.81 -8.22 -26.84
CA GLN A 13 17.04 -7.89 -25.44
C GLN A 13 15.94 -6.95 -24.90
N LEU A 14 15.61 -5.90 -25.66
CA LEU A 14 14.54 -4.97 -25.29
C LEU A 14 13.18 -5.66 -25.18
N LEU A 15 12.80 -6.50 -26.15
CA LEU A 15 11.53 -7.23 -26.13
C LEU A 15 11.48 -8.21 -24.96
N LYS A 16 12.60 -8.88 -24.67
CA LYS A 16 12.70 -9.79 -23.53
C LYS A 16 12.49 -9.03 -22.21
N GLU A 17 13.24 -7.97 -21.98
CA GLU A 17 13.11 -7.14 -20.77
C GLU A 17 11.69 -6.56 -20.65
N TRP A 18 11.10 -6.09 -21.75
CA TRP A 18 9.75 -5.53 -21.76
C TRP A 18 8.70 -6.60 -21.41
N THR A 19 8.73 -7.76 -22.06
CA THR A 19 7.76 -8.84 -21.81
C THR A 19 7.92 -9.50 -20.43
N GLU A 20 9.13 -9.51 -19.87
CA GLU A 20 9.38 -10.00 -18.51
C GLU A 20 8.97 -8.97 -17.44
N THR A 21 9.19 -7.68 -17.68
CA THR A 21 8.91 -6.62 -16.69
C THR A 21 7.45 -6.13 -16.74
N PHE A 22 6.87 -6.03 -17.93
CA PHE A 22 5.51 -5.51 -18.17
C PHE A 22 4.72 -6.44 -19.10
N PRO A 23 4.46 -7.70 -18.70
CA PRO A 23 3.74 -8.65 -19.55
C PRO A 23 2.35 -8.16 -19.97
N TYR A 24 1.73 -7.27 -19.19
CA TYR A 24 0.36 -6.78 -19.40
C TYR A 24 0.21 -5.73 -20.48
N ASP A 25 1.30 -5.12 -20.92
CA ASP A 25 1.30 -4.28 -22.12
C ASP A 25 0.90 -5.10 -23.36
N PHE A 26 1.00 -6.43 -23.29
CA PHE A 26 0.65 -7.36 -24.36
C PHE A 26 -0.64 -8.15 -24.08
N GLN A 27 -1.47 -7.71 -23.12
CA GLN A 27 -2.73 -8.40 -22.81
C GLN A 27 -3.76 -8.28 -23.93
N ASP A 28 -3.71 -7.20 -24.70
CA ASP A 28 -4.63 -6.96 -25.80
C ASP A 28 -4.15 -7.63 -27.10
N GLU A 29 -5.12 -8.02 -27.92
CA GLU A 29 -4.86 -8.77 -29.15
C GLU A 29 -3.99 -7.98 -30.14
N LYS A 30 -4.11 -6.64 -30.14
CA LYS A 30 -3.37 -5.77 -31.04
C LYS A 30 -1.89 -5.73 -30.66
N SER A 31 -1.56 -5.43 -29.41
CA SER A 31 -0.19 -5.39 -28.89
C SER A 31 0.49 -6.75 -29.02
N MET A 32 -0.23 -7.84 -28.74
CA MET A 32 0.27 -9.21 -28.94
C MET A 32 0.55 -9.51 -30.42
N LYS A 33 -0.30 -9.03 -31.34
CA LYS A 33 -0.08 -9.17 -32.79
C LYS A 33 1.16 -8.40 -33.24
N GLU A 34 1.31 -7.15 -32.80
CA GLU A 34 2.48 -6.31 -33.13
C GLU A 34 3.78 -6.96 -32.62
N LEU A 35 3.79 -7.49 -31.39
CA LEU A 35 4.92 -8.24 -30.85
C LEU A 35 5.28 -9.44 -31.74
N LYS A 36 4.29 -10.24 -32.15
CA LYS A 36 4.49 -11.40 -33.03
C LYS A 36 5.04 -11.00 -34.40
N GLU A 37 4.58 -9.89 -34.97
CA GLU A 37 5.08 -9.37 -36.23
C GLU A 37 6.55 -8.93 -36.13
N ILE A 38 6.92 -8.21 -35.07
CA ILE A 38 8.31 -7.79 -34.82
C ILE A 38 9.19 -9.03 -34.62
N ALA A 39 8.76 -9.97 -33.79
CA ALA A 39 9.45 -11.24 -33.53
C ALA A 39 9.66 -12.05 -34.82
N HIS A 40 8.65 -12.11 -35.69
CA HIS A 40 8.76 -12.79 -36.98
C HIS A 40 9.81 -12.15 -37.89
N ARG A 41 9.79 -10.81 -38.03
CA ARG A 41 10.79 -10.07 -38.84
C ARG A 41 12.21 -10.24 -38.34
N ILE A 42 12.41 -10.30 -37.01
CA ILE A 42 13.73 -10.51 -36.40
C ILE A 42 14.21 -11.94 -36.67
N THR A 43 13.32 -12.93 -36.55
CA THR A 43 13.66 -14.35 -36.82
C THR A 43 14.09 -14.57 -38.27
N GLN A 44 13.49 -13.85 -39.22
CA GLN A 44 13.90 -13.87 -40.63
C GLN A 44 15.32 -13.30 -40.88
N CYS A 45 15.93 -12.61 -39.91
CA CYS A 45 17.28 -12.08 -40.02
C CYS A 45 18.37 -13.02 -39.49
N ASP A 46 17.99 -14.12 -38.81
CA ASP A 46 18.88 -15.14 -38.24
C ASP A 46 18.86 -16.40 -39.10
N GLU A 47 19.65 -16.40 -40.19
CA GLU A 47 19.67 -17.50 -41.17
C GLU A 47 20.55 -18.69 -40.75
N GLU A 48 21.42 -18.56 -39.74
CA GLU A 48 22.55 -19.50 -39.57
C GLU A 48 22.51 -20.41 -38.34
N ASN A 49 21.80 -20.09 -37.24
CA ASN A 49 21.91 -20.91 -36.00
C ASN A 49 20.59 -21.18 -35.23
N GLY A 50 19.44 -20.65 -35.68
CA GLY A 50 18.13 -20.88 -35.03
C GLY A 50 18.03 -20.44 -33.57
N THR A 51 19.03 -19.72 -33.07
CA THR A 51 19.17 -19.34 -31.66
C THR A 51 18.21 -18.20 -31.33
N VAL A 52 18.07 -17.24 -32.22
CA VAL A 52 17.09 -16.14 -32.09
C VAL A 52 15.67 -16.69 -32.03
N LYS A 53 15.35 -17.68 -32.85
CA LYS A 53 14.04 -18.34 -32.85
C LYS A 53 13.73 -18.97 -31.50
N LYS A 54 14.69 -19.69 -30.90
CA LYS A 54 14.53 -20.29 -29.57
C LYS A 54 14.30 -19.23 -28.48
N ILE A 55 15.07 -18.14 -28.48
CA ILE A 55 14.92 -17.05 -27.51
C ILE A 55 13.52 -16.43 -27.61
N ILE A 56 13.08 -16.10 -28.84
CA ILE A 56 11.76 -15.52 -29.09
C ILE A 56 10.64 -16.48 -28.68
N SER A 57 10.77 -17.78 -28.98
CA SER A 57 9.79 -18.78 -28.56
C SER A 57 9.70 -18.88 -27.05
N GLN A 58 10.84 -18.92 -26.33
CA GLN A 58 10.86 -18.97 -24.87
C GLN A 58 10.25 -17.70 -24.25
N MET A 59 10.64 -16.53 -24.75
CA MET A 59 10.09 -15.23 -24.33
C MET A 59 8.57 -15.19 -24.50
N THR A 60 8.07 -15.62 -25.65
CA THR A 60 6.63 -15.65 -25.95
C THR A 60 5.90 -16.64 -25.03
N GLN A 61 6.49 -17.80 -24.76
CA GLN A 61 5.91 -18.78 -23.82
C GLN A 61 5.85 -18.22 -22.39
N ASN A 62 6.92 -17.60 -21.91
CA ASN A 62 6.96 -16.97 -20.59
C ASN A 62 5.91 -15.86 -20.45
N LEU A 63 5.76 -15.02 -21.48
CA LEU A 63 4.75 -13.98 -21.54
C LEU A 63 3.33 -14.56 -21.44
N LEU A 64 3.02 -15.59 -22.23
CA LEU A 64 1.70 -16.23 -22.21
C LEU A 64 1.41 -16.89 -20.86
N MET A 65 2.42 -17.52 -20.22
CA MET A 65 2.27 -18.04 -18.86
C MET A 65 1.98 -16.92 -17.86
N ALA A 66 2.73 -15.82 -17.88
CA ALA A 66 2.52 -14.69 -16.97
C ALA A 66 1.12 -14.07 -17.12
N LEU A 67 0.65 -13.90 -18.36
CA LEU A 67 -0.70 -13.42 -18.66
C LEU A 67 -1.78 -14.40 -18.18
N SER A 68 -1.61 -15.70 -18.42
CA SER A 68 -2.54 -16.75 -17.99
C SER A 68 -2.62 -16.83 -16.47
N THR A 69 -1.48 -16.83 -15.77
CA THR A 69 -1.41 -16.83 -14.31
C THR A 69 -2.17 -15.64 -13.73
N ARG A 70 -1.98 -14.41 -14.24
CA ARG A 70 -2.72 -13.25 -13.73
C ARG A 70 -4.22 -13.37 -13.97
N SER A 71 -4.61 -13.82 -15.16
CA SER A 71 -6.03 -14.00 -15.51
C SER A 71 -6.70 -14.99 -14.55
N GLN A 72 -6.05 -16.11 -14.23
CA GLN A 72 -6.55 -17.06 -13.23
C GLN A 72 -6.64 -16.44 -11.84
N TYR A 73 -5.61 -15.69 -11.40
CA TYR A 73 -5.65 -14.98 -10.12
C TYR A 73 -6.78 -13.96 -10.05
N GLN A 74 -7.01 -13.20 -11.13
CA GLN A 74 -8.12 -12.24 -11.23
C GLN A 74 -9.47 -12.96 -11.17
N GLU A 75 -9.65 -14.07 -11.89
CA GLU A 75 -10.89 -14.85 -11.84
C GLU A 75 -11.19 -15.41 -10.45
N ILE A 76 -10.18 -16.00 -9.79
CA ILE A 76 -10.31 -16.50 -8.41
C ILE A 76 -10.69 -15.33 -7.50
N ARG A 77 -10.00 -14.20 -7.63
CA ARG A 77 -10.27 -13.02 -6.80
C ARG A 77 -11.65 -12.44 -7.04
N GLU A 78 -12.14 -12.36 -8.28
CA GLU A 78 -13.49 -11.91 -8.59
C GLU A 78 -14.56 -12.88 -8.06
N LYS A 79 -14.30 -14.20 -8.11
CA LYS A 79 -15.19 -15.21 -7.50
C LYS A 79 -15.26 -15.09 -5.98
N PHE A 80 -14.17 -14.71 -5.34
CA PHE A 80 -14.09 -14.45 -3.90
C PHE A 80 -14.19 -12.96 -3.55
N ARG A 81 -14.63 -12.12 -4.50
CA ARG A 81 -14.80 -10.70 -4.29
C ARG A 81 -15.95 -10.51 -3.33
N GLN A 82 -15.61 -10.38 -2.06
CA GLN A 82 -16.51 -9.70 -1.14
C GLN A 82 -16.62 -8.25 -1.63
N PRO A 83 -17.81 -7.63 -1.59
CA PRO A 83 -17.93 -6.20 -1.81
C PRO A 83 -16.88 -5.47 -0.98
N VAL A 84 -16.44 -4.29 -1.40
CA VAL A 84 -15.44 -3.42 -0.73
C VAL A 84 -15.84 -3.00 0.71
N THR A 85 -16.77 -3.72 1.33
CA THR A 85 -16.81 -3.96 2.76
C THR A 85 -15.68 -4.92 3.18
N ASP A 86 -14.42 -4.55 2.94
CA ASP A 86 -13.25 -5.04 3.70
C ASP A 86 -13.25 -4.42 5.12
N LYS A 87 -14.44 -4.05 5.60
CA LYS A 87 -14.72 -3.56 6.93
C LYS A 87 -15.18 -4.80 7.67
N GLY A 88 -14.44 -5.25 8.68
CA GLY A 88 -15.06 -6.08 9.70
C GLY A 88 -16.39 -5.42 10.10
N THR A 89 -17.42 -6.23 10.36
CA THR A 89 -18.82 -5.78 10.52
C THR A 89 -18.91 -4.38 11.13
N ILE A 90 -19.38 -3.38 10.37
CA ILE A 90 -19.44 -2.01 10.90
C ILE A 90 -20.46 -2.01 12.04
N LEU A 91 -19.99 -1.78 13.25
CA LEU A 91 -20.86 -1.72 14.40
C LEU A 91 -21.35 -0.29 14.56
N LYS A 92 -22.67 -0.13 14.48
CA LYS A 92 -23.36 1.13 14.78
C LYS A 92 -23.61 1.33 16.28
N THR A 93 -23.48 0.26 17.07
CA THR A 93 -23.72 0.23 18.51
C THR A 93 -22.70 -0.66 19.20
N LYS A 94 -22.50 -0.45 20.50
CA LYS A 94 -21.57 -1.25 21.32
C LYS A 94 -21.98 -2.73 21.32
N PRO A 95 -21.10 -3.68 20.96
CA PRO A 95 -21.41 -5.10 21.05
C PRO A 95 -21.66 -5.54 22.49
N GLN A 96 -22.45 -6.61 22.63
CA GLN A 96 -22.55 -7.36 23.88
C GLN A 96 -21.16 -7.88 24.30
N SER A 97 -20.96 -8.01 25.62
CA SER A 97 -19.70 -8.20 26.35
C SER A 97 -18.82 -9.42 26.01
N THR A 98 -19.11 -10.15 24.93
CA THR A 98 -18.50 -11.44 24.56
C THR A 98 -17.46 -11.35 23.43
N GLN A 99 -17.23 -10.18 22.84
CA GLN A 99 -16.27 -10.05 21.75
C GLN A 99 -14.83 -9.98 22.25
N LYS A 100 -13.98 -10.91 21.79
CA LYS A 100 -12.54 -10.95 22.09
C LYS A 100 -11.87 -9.63 21.69
N ASP A 101 -10.82 -9.28 22.43
CA ASP A 101 -9.99 -8.11 22.12
C ASP A 101 -8.61 -8.42 21.59
N ILE A 102 -7.97 -7.41 20.99
CA ILE A 102 -6.66 -7.63 20.37
C ILE A 102 -5.66 -8.14 21.39
N LEU A 103 -5.71 -7.64 22.64
CA LEU A 103 -4.84 -8.07 23.73
C LEU A 103 -5.09 -9.54 24.16
N SER A 104 -6.31 -10.05 23.99
CA SER A 104 -6.66 -11.46 24.22
C SER A 104 -6.20 -12.38 23.07
N VAL A 105 -5.94 -11.81 21.90
CA VAL A 105 -5.46 -12.54 20.71
C VAL A 105 -3.93 -12.50 20.65
N CYS A 106 -3.33 -11.33 20.83
CA CYS A 106 -1.90 -11.05 20.85
C CYS A 106 -1.60 -9.95 21.87
N CYS A 107 -0.80 -10.27 22.88
CA CYS A 107 -0.36 -9.31 23.90
C CYS A 107 1.09 -8.85 23.73
N ASP A 108 1.78 -9.31 22.69
CA ASP A 108 3.15 -8.93 22.36
C ASP A 108 3.15 -7.91 21.19
N PRO A 109 3.56 -6.65 21.43
CA PRO A 109 3.60 -5.62 20.41
C PRO A 109 4.45 -5.98 19.19
N LEU A 110 5.57 -6.69 19.39
CA LEU A 110 6.47 -7.07 18.30
C LEU A 110 5.81 -8.11 17.41
N ILE A 111 5.17 -9.11 17.99
CA ILE A 111 4.45 -10.14 17.22
C ILE A 111 3.32 -9.51 16.43
N LEU A 112 2.57 -8.56 17.02
CA LEU A 112 1.51 -7.88 16.28
C LEU A 112 2.05 -7.04 15.11
N ALA A 113 3.16 -6.31 15.31
CA ALA A 113 3.82 -5.55 14.26
C ALA A 113 4.36 -6.45 13.13
N GLN A 114 4.86 -7.64 13.46
CA GLN A 114 5.27 -8.65 12.48
C GLN A 114 4.08 -9.13 11.64
N GLN A 115 2.93 -9.41 12.26
CA GLN A 115 1.73 -9.85 11.53
C GLN A 115 1.13 -8.72 10.67
N LEU A 116 1.14 -7.47 11.15
CA LEU A 116 0.78 -6.30 10.34
C LEU A 116 1.71 -6.18 9.12
N THR A 117 3.02 -6.32 9.33
CA THR A 117 4.00 -6.29 8.24
C THR A 117 3.79 -7.41 7.24
N TYR A 118 3.42 -8.62 7.71
CA TYR A 118 3.07 -9.73 6.83
C TYR A 118 1.87 -9.37 5.93
N ILE A 119 0.79 -8.84 6.51
CA ILE A 119 -0.41 -8.43 5.76
C ILE A 119 -0.07 -7.32 4.77
N GLU A 120 0.73 -6.33 5.18
CA GLU A 120 1.17 -5.24 4.29
C GLU A 120 1.96 -5.79 3.10
N LEU A 121 2.92 -6.69 3.32
CA LEU A 121 3.71 -7.33 2.26
C LEU A 121 2.84 -8.13 1.29
N GLU A 122 1.86 -8.90 1.78
CA GLU A 122 0.87 -9.61 0.94
C GLU A 122 -0.01 -8.63 0.12
N ARG A 123 -0.33 -7.45 0.66
CA ARG A 123 -1.14 -6.46 -0.07
C ARG A 123 -0.32 -5.67 -1.09
N VAL A 124 0.89 -5.21 -0.76
CA VAL A 124 1.76 -4.50 -1.72
C VAL A 124 2.27 -5.37 -2.84
N SER A 125 2.42 -6.69 -2.63
CA SER A 125 2.82 -7.61 -3.71
C SER A 125 1.80 -7.62 -4.85
N ASN A 126 0.53 -7.30 -4.54
CA ASN A 126 -0.56 -7.17 -5.51
C ASN A 126 -0.63 -5.81 -6.22
N ILE A 127 0.28 -4.87 -5.91
CA ILE A 127 0.40 -3.60 -6.64
C ILE A 127 1.41 -3.79 -7.78
N TYR A 128 0.96 -3.47 -8.99
CA TYR A 128 1.74 -3.62 -10.22
C TYR A 128 2.16 -2.26 -10.77
N PRO A 129 3.20 -2.20 -11.61
CA PRO A 129 3.63 -0.94 -12.23
C PRO A 129 2.50 -0.26 -13.00
N GLU A 130 1.64 -1.03 -13.67
CA GLU A 130 0.51 -0.49 -14.42
C GLU A 130 -0.50 0.21 -13.50
N ASP A 131 -0.70 -0.29 -12.28
CA ASP A 131 -1.57 0.35 -11.29
C ASP A 131 -1.02 1.75 -10.96
N LEU A 132 0.30 1.87 -10.73
CA LEU A 132 0.94 3.15 -10.44
C LEU A 132 0.94 4.11 -11.65
N MET A 133 1.09 3.58 -12.87
CA MET A 133 1.04 4.38 -14.10
C MET A 133 -0.38 4.89 -14.42
N GLN A 134 -1.42 4.25 -13.90
CA GLN A 134 -2.78 4.79 -14.04
C GLN A 134 -2.97 6.10 -13.30
N ILE A 135 -2.25 6.34 -12.21
CA ILE A 135 -2.29 7.63 -11.48
C ILE A 135 -1.87 8.78 -12.40
N VAL A 136 -0.83 8.54 -13.21
CA VAL A 136 -0.34 9.47 -14.24
C VAL A 136 -1.38 9.63 -15.36
N SER A 137 -1.95 8.50 -15.81
CA SER A 137 -2.83 8.42 -16.98
C SER A 137 -4.23 9.00 -16.74
N HIS A 138 -4.82 8.78 -15.57
CA HIS A 138 -6.12 9.34 -15.19
C HIS A 138 -6.07 10.88 -15.13
N MET A 139 -4.93 11.47 -14.78
CA MET A 139 -4.76 12.92 -14.73
C MET A 139 -4.76 13.55 -16.12
N ASP A 140 -4.07 12.94 -17.09
CA ASP A 140 -4.08 13.41 -18.48
C ASP A 140 -5.50 13.34 -19.11
N SER A 141 -6.39 12.51 -18.55
CA SER A 141 -7.79 12.37 -18.99
C SER A 141 -8.76 13.38 -18.35
N LEU A 142 -8.48 13.81 -17.10
CA LEU A 142 -9.31 14.77 -16.37
C LEU A 142 -9.20 16.18 -16.99
N ASP A 143 -8.01 16.54 -17.46
CA ASP A 143 -7.76 17.80 -18.17
C ASP A 143 -8.33 17.81 -19.61
N ASN A 144 -8.70 16.64 -20.17
CA ASN A 144 -9.16 16.49 -21.56
C ASN A 144 -10.66 16.14 -21.70
N HIS A 145 -11.46 16.20 -20.63
CA HIS A 145 -12.92 15.94 -20.62
C HIS A 145 -13.37 14.64 -21.33
N LYS A 146 -12.51 13.62 -21.43
CA LYS A 146 -12.86 12.30 -22.00
C LYS A 146 -12.93 11.24 -20.91
N CYS A 147 -13.84 11.42 -19.96
CA CYS A 147 -14.10 10.41 -18.93
C CYS A 147 -15.00 9.29 -19.46
N ARG A 148 -14.40 8.30 -20.12
CA ARG A 148 -14.84 6.89 -20.04
C ARG A 148 -13.60 6.03 -19.80
N GLY A 149 -12.98 6.21 -18.64
CA GLY A 149 -11.90 5.37 -18.14
C GLY A 149 -12.43 4.52 -17.00
N ASP A 150 -12.47 3.22 -17.24
CA ASP A 150 -13.09 2.17 -16.43
C ASP A 150 -12.68 2.20 -14.94
N VAL A 151 -13.66 2.31 -14.03
CA VAL A 151 -13.49 2.29 -12.55
C VAL A 151 -12.85 0.96 -12.07
N THR A 152 -12.76 -0.03 -12.94
CA THR A 152 -12.20 -1.36 -12.69
C THR A 152 -10.67 -1.38 -12.54
N LYS A 153 -9.94 -0.32 -12.94
CA LYS A 153 -8.48 -0.38 -13.11
C LYS A 153 -7.65 0.02 -11.86
N THR A 154 -8.19 0.81 -10.93
CA THR A 154 -7.47 1.29 -9.72
C THR A 154 -7.68 0.41 -8.47
N TYR A 155 -8.37 -0.72 -8.61
CA TYR A 155 -8.83 -1.54 -7.49
C TYR A 155 -7.72 -1.98 -6.52
N ASN A 156 -6.51 -2.28 -7.01
CA ASN A 156 -5.39 -2.67 -6.13
C ASN A 156 -4.92 -1.51 -5.23
N LEU A 157 -4.87 -0.30 -5.79
CA LEU A 157 -4.48 0.89 -5.05
C LEU A 157 -5.54 1.25 -4.01
N GLU A 158 -6.82 1.22 -4.41
CA GLU A 158 -7.95 1.47 -3.52
C GLU A 158 -8.05 0.43 -2.41
N ALA A 159 -7.84 -0.86 -2.72
CA ALA A 159 -7.83 -1.92 -1.71
C ALA A 159 -6.70 -1.73 -0.69
N TYR A 160 -5.55 -1.20 -1.12
CA TYR A 160 -4.44 -0.93 -0.22
C TYR A 160 -4.65 0.32 0.63
N ASP A 161 -5.19 1.40 0.06
CA ASP A 161 -5.61 2.57 0.84
C ASP A 161 -6.74 2.23 1.84
N ASN A 162 -7.70 1.39 1.43
CA ASN A 162 -8.75 0.91 2.31
C ASN A 162 -8.19 0.12 3.51
N TRP A 163 -7.12 -0.66 3.32
CA TRP A 163 -6.46 -1.36 4.43
C TRP A 163 -5.89 -0.37 5.47
N PHE A 164 -5.22 0.70 5.02
CA PHE A 164 -4.73 1.77 5.91
C PHE A 164 -5.88 2.37 6.75
N ASN A 165 -6.99 2.68 6.09
CA ASN A 165 -8.18 3.25 6.74
C ASN A 165 -8.81 2.26 7.73
N CYS A 166 -8.92 0.98 7.36
CA CYS A 166 -9.46 -0.07 8.24
C CYS A 166 -8.58 -0.28 9.47
N LEU A 167 -7.26 -0.31 9.32
CA LEU A 167 -6.33 -0.42 10.44
C LEU A 167 -6.44 0.78 11.40
N SER A 168 -6.52 2.00 10.86
CA SER A 168 -6.71 3.22 11.66
C SER A 168 -8.01 3.17 12.47
N MET A 169 -9.11 2.76 11.83
CA MET A 169 -10.41 2.62 12.48
C MET A 169 -10.46 1.46 13.48
N LEU A 170 -9.76 0.36 13.21
CA LEU A 170 -9.62 -0.77 14.13
C LEU A 170 -8.92 -0.32 15.43
N VAL A 171 -7.81 0.41 15.33
CA VAL A 171 -7.10 0.95 16.50
C VAL A 171 -8.02 1.84 17.34
N ALA A 172 -8.74 2.76 16.71
CA ALA A 172 -9.69 3.62 17.42
C ALA A 172 -10.83 2.81 18.06
N THR A 173 -11.34 1.78 17.37
CA THR A 173 -12.38 0.88 17.88
C THR A 173 -11.91 0.11 19.11
N GLU A 174 -10.72 -0.46 19.04
CA GLU A 174 -10.08 -1.20 20.13
C GLU A 174 -9.90 -0.34 21.38
N ILE A 175 -9.59 0.94 21.22
CA ILE A 175 -9.44 1.87 22.34
C ILE A 175 -10.81 2.30 22.89
N CYS A 176 -11.71 2.78 22.02
CA CYS A 176 -13.00 3.36 22.43
C CYS A 176 -13.97 2.32 23.02
N ARG A 177 -13.88 1.04 22.62
CA ARG A 177 -14.75 0.01 23.19
C ARG A 177 -14.38 -0.38 24.63
N VAL A 178 -13.17 -0.08 25.09
CA VAL A 178 -12.71 -0.46 26.43
C VAL A 178 -13.31 0.47 27.48
N VAL A 179 -14.23 -0.08 28.27
CA VAL A 179 -15.00 0.68 29.28
C VAL A 179 -14.11 1.13 30.44
N LYS A 180 -13.29 0.23 31.00
CA LYS A 180 -12.50 0.51 32.20
C LYS A 180 -11.26 1.34 31.84
N LYS A 181 -11.14 2.55 32.40
CA LYS A 181 -10.02 3.48 32.17
C LYS A 181 -8.63 2.82 32.25
N LYS A 182 -8.35 2.02 33.29
CA LYS A 182 -7.05 1.34 33.45
C LYS A 182 -6.74 0.39 32.28
N GLN A 183 -7.73 -0.34 31.79
CA GLN A 183 -7.57 -1.23 30.63
C GLN A 183 -7.41 -0.42 29.34
N ARG A 184 -8.13 0.71 29.22
CA ARG A 184 -8.03 1.60 28.07
C ARG A 184 -6.65 2.25 27.96
N THR A 185 -6.08 2.72 29.08
CA THR A 185 -4.69 3.19 29.15
C THR A 185 -3.71 2.12 28.65
N ARG A 186 -3.87 0.86 29.10
CA ARG A 186 -3.04 -0.26 28.63
C ARG A 186 -3.19 -0.51 27.12
N MET A 187 -4.40 -0.38 26.58
CA MET A 187 -4.65 -0.53 25.14
C MET A 187 -3.94 0.54 24.32
N VAL A 188 -3.98 1.80 24.77
CA VAL A 188 -3.25 2.91 24.12
C VAL A 188 -1.74 2.66 24.17
N GLU A 189 -1.20 2.33 25.34
CA GLU A 189 0.23 2.03 25.50
C GLU A 189 0.68 0.84 24.63
N PHE A 190 -0.16 -0.18 24.50
CA PHE A 190 0.10 -1.32 23.62
C PHE A 190 0.22 -0.88 22.15
N PHE A 191 -0.72 -0.08 21.63
CA PHE A 191 -0.63 0.41 20.25
C PHE A 191 0.54 1.36 20.01
N ILE A 192 0.95 2.16 21.00
CA ILE A 192 2.18 2.96 20.92
C ILE A 192 3.39 2.04 20.74
N ASP A 193 3.48 0.96 21.51
CA ASP A 193 4.57 0.00 21.38
C ASP A 193 4.51 -0.74 20.03
N VAL A 194 3.33 -1.10 19.53
CA VAL A 194 3.17 -1.73 18.20
C VAL A 194 3.64 -0.78 17.10
N ALA A 195 3.24 0.50 17.13
CA ALA A 195 3.66 1.50 16.15
C ALA A 195 5.19 1.69 16.13
N ARG A 196 5.82 1.67 17.32
CA ARG A 196 7.28 1.70 17.43
C ARG A 196 7.93 0.45 16.82
N GLU A 197 7.37 -0.74 17.04
CA GLU A 197 7.91 -1.95 16.41
C GLU A 197 7.71 -1.93 14.88
N CYS A 198 6.60 -1.38 14.38
CA CYS A 198 6.42 -1.11 12.95
C CYS A 198 7.51 -0.19 12.38
N PHE A 199 7.85 0.90 13.08
CA PHE A 199 8.97 1.78 12.72
C PHE A 199 10.31 1.01 12.65
N ASN A 200 10.61 0.22 13.69
CA ASN A 200 11.85 -0.56 13.78
C ASN A 200 11.99 -1.58 12.63
N ILE A 201 10.87 -2.20 12.23
CA ILE A 201 10.82 -3.15 11.12
C ILE A 201 11.00 -2.46 9.76
N GLY A 202 10.67 -1.16 9.65
CA GLY A 202 10.60 -0.44 8.38
C GLY A 202 9.20 -0.45 7.77
N ASN A 203 8.17 -0.80 8.55
CA ASN A 203 6.77 -0.72 8.17
C ASN A 203 6.17 0.64 8.55
N PHE A 204 6.46 1.66 7.75
CA PHE A 204 6.01 3.02 8.01
C PHE A 204 4.51 3.21 7.74
N ASN A 205 3.93 2.42 6.83
CA ASN A 205 2.51 2.49 6.50
C ASN A 205 1.62 2.12 7.71
N SER A 206 1.85 0.95 8.31
CA SER A 206 1.11 0.52 9.50
C SER A 206 1.39 1.41 10.70
N MET A 207 2.63 1.89 10.88
CA MET A 207 2.96 2.86 11.92
C MET A 207 2.07 4.12 11.79
N MET A 208 2.00 4.70 10.59
CA MET A 208 1.20 5.90 10.33
C MET A 208 -0.30 5.64 10.51
N ALA A 209 -0.81 4.47 10.10
CA ALA A 209 -2.20 4.09 10.32
C ALA A 209 -2.54 4.01 11.82
N ILE A 210 -1.66 3.41 12.62
CA ILE A 210 -1.86 3.31 14.07
C ILE A 210 -1.85 4.71 14.73
N ILE A 211 -0.89 5.57 14.37
CA ILE A 211 -0.84 6.96 14.86
C ILE A 211 -2.11 7.70 14.46
N SER A 212 -2.54 7.55 13.21
CA SER A 212 -3.76 8.18 12.67
C SER A 212 -5.01 7.72 13.42
N GLY A 213 -5.13 6.43 13.73
CA GLY A 213 -6.20 5.89 14.58
C GLY A 213 -6.24 6.47 15.99
N MET A 214 -5.08 6.67 16.63
CA MET A 214 -4.99 7.31 17.94
C MET A 214 -5.28 8.82 17.91
N ASN A 215 -5.01 9.47 16.77
CA ASN A 215 -5.26 10.89 16.55
C ASN A 215 -6.68 11.21 16.06
N LEU A 216 -7.51 10.21 15.79
CA LEU A 216 -8.94 10.43 15.55
C LEU A 216 -9.59 11.12 16.75
N SER A 217 -10.44 12.10 16.49
CA SER A 217 -11.09 12.93 17.52
C SER A 217 -11.73 12.15 18.67
N PRO A 218 -12.47 11.02 18.43
CA PRO A 218 -13.02 10.21 19.52
C PRO A 218 -11.99 9.63 20.49
N VAL A 219 -10.75 9.40 20.04
CA VAL A 219 -9.65 8.88 20.87
C VAL A 219 -8.88 10.04 21.50
N ALA A 220 -8.52 11.07 20.71
CA ALA A 220 -7.74 12.23 21.16
C ALA A 220 -8.43 13.04 22.27
N ARG A 221 -9.77 12.98 22.36
CA ARG A 221 -10.56 13.64 23.41
C ARG A 221 -10.55 12.96 24.78
N LEU A 222 -10.07 11.71 24.89
CA LEU A 222 -10.10 10.92 26.14
C LEU A 222 -9.04 11.41 27.15
N LYS A 223 -9.11 12.67 27.58
CA LYS A 223 -8.07 13.36 28.36
C LYS A 223 -7.74 12.63 29.67
N LYS A 224 -8.72 12.01 30.33
CA LYS A 224 -8.48 11.26 31.58
C LYS A 224 -7.70 9.98 31.32
N THR A 225 -7.87 9.35 30.15
CA THR A 225 -7.05 8.21 29.72
C THR A 225 -5.64 8.66 29.38
N TRP A 226 -5.49 9.68 28.53
CA TRP A 226 -4.20 10.21 28.09
C TRP A 226 -3.33 10.70 29.25
N SER A 227 -3.94 11.29 30.30
CA SER A 227 -3.22 11.70 31.52
C SER A 227 -2.53 10.55 32.29
N LYS A 228 -2.86 9.29 31.96
CA LYS A 228 -2.27 8.08 32.55
C LYS A 228 -1.35 7.32 31.60
N VAL A 229 -1.31 7.69 30.33
CA VAL A 229 -0.44 7.08 29.31
C VAL A 229 0.94 7.71 29.40
N LYS A 230 1.99 6.90 29.27
CA LYS A 230 3.36 7.42 29.09
C LYS A 230 3.55 7.89 27.64
N THR A 231 3.30 9.18 27.37
CA THR A 231 3.26 9.73 26.01
C THR A 231 4.63 9.89 25.34
N ALA A 232 5.74 9.88 26.07
CA ALA A 232 7.06 10.16 25.51
C ALA A 232 7.42 9.33 24.25
N LYS A 233 7.01 8.05 24.19
CA LYS A 233 7.20 7.22 22.98
C LYS A 233 6.29 7.65 21.83
N PHE A 234 5.06 8.04 22.15
CA PHE A 234 4.09 8.53 21.18
C PHE A 234 4.52 9.88 20.60
N ASP A 235 4.99 10.81 21.45
CA ASP A 235 5.48 12.12 21.02
C ASP A 235 6.65 12.00 20.02
N VAL A 236 7.54 11.02 20.22
CA VAL A 236 8.62 10.69 19.26
C VAL A 236 8.07 10.15 17.94
N LEU A 237 7.06 9.28 17.99
CA LEU A 237 6.42 8.74 16.79
C LEU A 237 5.68 9.83 16.00
N GLU A 238 4.99 10.74 16.68
CA GLU A 238 4.37 11.91 16.06
C GLU A 238 5.41 12.84 15.44
N HIS A 239 6.54 13.06 16.10
CA HIS A 239 7.64 13.84 15.54
C HIS A 239 8.21 13.24 14.24
N HIS A 240 8.30 11.91 14.14
CA HIS A 240 8.69 11.24 12.89
C HIS A 240 7.68 11.47 11.77
N MET A 241 6.40 11.61 12.10
CA MET A 241 5.30 11.81 11.13
C MET A 241 4.84 13.27 11.02
N ASP A 242 5.62 14.21 11.54
CA ASP A 242 5.31 15.63 11.48
C ASP A 242 5.20 16.11 10.01
N PRO A 243 4.09 16.74 9.61
CA PRO A 243 3.86 17.14 8.22
C PRO A 243 4.71 18.34 7.77
N SER A 244 5.38 19.04 8.70
CA SER A 244 6.22 20.19 8.39
C SER A 244 7.36 19.82 7.45
N SER A 245 7.79 20.79 6.64
CA SER A 245 8.84 20.58 5.63
C SER A 245 8.59 19.35 4.74
N ASN A 246 7.31 19.09 4.42
CA ASN A 246 6.85 17.95 3.63
C ASN A 246 7.29 16.60 4.23
N PHE A 247 7.04 16.38 5.52
CA PHE A 247 7.37 15.12 6.21
C PHE A 247 8.88 14.82 6.22
N CYS A 248 9.73 15.82 6.47
CA CYS A 248 11.18 15.66 6.36
C CYS A 248 11.73 14.53 7.25
N ASN A 249 11.26 14.42 8.50
CA ASN A 249 11.70 13.41 9.45
C ASN A 249 11.38 11.99 8.98
N TYR A 250 10.15 11.78 8.50
CA TYR A 250 9.74 10.52 7.89
C TYR A 250 10.60 10.20 6.66
N ARG A 251 10.84 11.18 5.78
CA ARG A 251 11.65 10.97 4.57
C ARG A 251 13.09 10.59 4.90
N THR A 252 13.69 11.20 5.91
CA THR A 252 15.01 10.81 6.41
C THR A 252 15.00 9.38 6.96
N ALA A 253 13.98 9.00 7.73
CA ALA A 253 13.84 7.64 8.24
C ALA A 253 13.65 6.61 7.11
N LEU A 254 12.82 6.92 6.12
CA LEU A 254 12.60 6.09 4.93
C LEU A 254 13.90 5.91 4.14
N GLN A 255 14.68 6.98 3.95
CA GLN A 255 15.98 6.91 3.28
C GLN A 255 16.95 6.00 4.04
N GLY A 256 17.00 6.11 5.37
CA GLY A 256 17.81 5.21 6.21
C GLY A 256 17.39 3.74 6.10
N ALA A 257 16.07 3.48 6.04
CA ALA A 257 15.55 2.13 5.82
C ALA A 257 15.89 1.59 4.41
N ALA A 258 15.79 2.43 3.38
CA ALA A 258 16.18 2.06 2.02
C ALA A 258 17.67 1.72 1.92
N GLN A 259 18.55 2.50 2.56
CA GLN A 259 19.99 2.22 2.62
C GLN A 259 20.31 0.92 3.37
N ARG A 260 19.63 0.69 4.50
CA ARG A 260 19.71 -0.59 5.22
C ARG A 260 19.31 -1.77 4.33
N SER A 261 18.23 -1.64 3.57
CA SER A 261 17.74 -2.70 2.68
C SER A 261 18.75 -3.06 1.58
N GLN A 262 19.44 -2.06 1.01
CA GLN A 262 20.47 -2.27 -0.02
C GLN A 262 21.70 -3.04 0.49
N THR A 263 22.04 -2.89 1.77
CA THR A 263 23.22 -3.50 2.41
C THR A 263 22.86 -4.68 3.32
N ALA A 264 21.61 -5.12 3.27
CA ALA A 264 21.05 -6.12 4.18
C ALA A 264 21.62 -7.52 3.95
N ASN A 265 21.96 -8.19 5.05
CA ASN A 265 22.38 -9.60 5.04
C ASN A 265 21.23 -10.55 5.41
N SER A 266 20.07 -10.02 5.82
CA SER A 266 18.88 -10.78 6.16
C SER A 266 17.63 -10.21 5.48
N ASN A 267 16.62 -11.05 5.23
CA ASN A 267 15.33 -10.59 4.67
C ASN A 267 14.61 -9.61 5.59
N ARG A 268 14.83 -9.69 6.91
CA ARG A 268 14.28 -8.75 7.88
C ARG A 268 14.76 -7.32 7.67
N GLU A 269 16.04 -7.15 7.36
CA GLU A 269 16.62 -5.82 7.14
C GLU A 269 16.23 -5.23 5.78
N LYS A 270 15.76 -6.07 4.85
CA LYS A 270 15.29 -5.64 3.52
C LYS A 270 13.92 -4.98 3.54
N ILE A 271 13.12 -5.17 4.59
CA ILE A 271 11.75 -4.67 4.66
C ILE A 271 11.74 -3.14 4.64
N VAL A 272 11.04 -2.58 3.65
CA VAL A 272 10.73 -1.16 3.54
C VAL A 272 9.31 -1.04 3.02
N ILE A 273 8.40 -0.55 3.86
CA ILE A 273 7.00 -0.30 3.48
C ILE A 273 6.74 1.20 3.69
N PRO A 274 6.79 2.01 2.62
CA PRO A 274 6.59 3.45 2.74
C PRO A 274 5.16 3.78 3.12
N VAL A 275 4.93 4.97 3.68
CA VAL A 275 3.58 5.54 3.79
C VAL A 275 3.04 5.74 2.38
N PHE A 276 2.11 4.88 1.98
CA PHE A 276 1.73 4.75 0.58
C PHE A 276 1.14 6.03 0.02
N ASN A 277 0.30 6.70 0.80
CA ASN A 277 -0.36 7.94 0.36
C ASN A 277 0.63 9.07 0.11
N LEU A 278 1.77 9.11 0.81
CA LEU A 278 2.83 10.07 0.52
C LEU A 278 3.62 9.69 -0.74
N PHE A 279 3.90 8.40 -0.93
CA PHE A 279 4.53 7.89 -2.14
C PHE A 279 3.71 8.22 -3.40
N ILE A 280 2.40 7.96 -3.37
CA ILE A 280 1.48 8.27 -4.47
C ILE A 280 1.40 9.78 -4.71
N LYS A 281 1.37 10.58 -3.64
CA LYS A 281 1.39 12.04 -3.71
C LYS A 281 2.66 12.56 -4.38
N ASP A 282 3.82 11.95 -4.14
CA ASP A 282 5.08 12.33 -4.77
C ASP A 282 5.07 12.06 -6.29
N ILE A 283 4.60 10.88 -6.71
CA ILE A 283 4.42 10.55 -8.14
C ILE A 283 3.46 11.56 -8.80
N TYR A 284 2.35 11.84 -8.13
CA TYR A 284 1.35 12.80 -8.61
C TYR A 284 1.97 14.20 -8.83
N PHE A 285 2.70 14.73 -7.84
CA PHE A 285 3.30 16.06 -7.97
C PHE A 285 4.42 16.10 -9.00
N LEU A 286 5.24 15.06 -9.11
CA LEU A 286 6.23 14.96 -10.19
C LEU A 286 5.58 15.01 -11.57
N HIS A 287 4.44 14.32 -11.75
CA HIS A 287 3.69 14.36 -13.00
C HIS A 287 3.10 15.74 -13.27
N LYS A 288 2.46 16.35 -12.26
CA LYS A 288 1.74 17.61 -12.42
C LYS A 288 2.65 18.82 -12.65
N ILE A 289 3.80 18.87 -11.99
CA ILE A 289 4.66 20.06 -12.00
C ILE A 289 5.50 20.15 -13.29
N HIS A 290 5.82 19.00 -13.92
CA HIS A 290 6.68 18.95 -15.10
C HIS A 290 5.89 18.68 -16.38
N THR A 291 6.21 19.35 -17.48
CA THR A 291 5.58 19.10 -18.79
C THR A 291 6.08 17.80 -19.42
N ASN A 292 5.21 17.11 -20.17
CA ASN A 292 5.57 15.88 -20.92
C ASN A 292 6.58 16.15 -22.06
N ARG A 293 6.59 17.38 -22.58
CA ARG A 293 7.51 17.84 -23.62
C ARG A 293 8.24 19.10 -23.18
N LEU A 294 9.49 19.21 -23.60
CA LEU A 294 10.29 20.42 -23.48
C LEU A 294 9.80 21.50 -24.46
N PRO A 295 10.18 22.78 -24.29
CA PRO A 295 9.77 23.86 -25.19
C PRO A 295 10.15 23.63 -26.67
N ASN A 296 11.18 22.81 -26.93
CA ASN A 296 11.61 22.43 -28.27
C ASN A 296 10.79 21.27 -28.89
N GLY A 297 9.74 20.81 -28.22
CA GLY A 297 8.88 19.70 -28.66
C GLY A 297 9.41 18.30 -28.37
N GLN A 298 10.65 18.14 -27.88
CA GLN A 298 11.20 16.85 -27.48
C GLN A 298 10.55 16.31 -26.21
N ILE A 299 10.57 14.99 -26.03
CA ILE A 299 10.07 14.33 -24.82
C ILE A 299 10.92 14.76 -23.63
N ASN A 300 10.29 15.14 -22.52
CA ASN A 300 10.97 15.46 -21.28
C ASN A 300 11.42 14.18 -20.56
N PHE A 301 12.51 13.57 -21.02
CA PHE A 301 12.98 12.29 -20.49
C PHE A 301 13.34 12.36 -18.99
N LYS A 302 13.82 13.51 -18.52
CA LYS A 302 14.13 13.72 -17.09
C LYS A 302 12.92 13.48 -16.19
N LYS A 303 11.75 14.03 -16.56
CA LYS A 303 10.49 13.82 -15.84
C LYS A 303 10.16 12.32 -15.72
N PHE A 304 10.14 11.62 -16.86
CA PHE A 304 9.79 10.20 -16.88
C PHE A 304 10.81 9.33 -16.15
N TRP A 305 12.09 9.69 -16.21
CA TRP A 305 13.14 9.02 -15.45
C TRP A 305 12.97 9.20 -13.94
N GLU A 306 12.62 10.40 -13.46
CA GLU A 306 12.37 10.65 -12.03
C GLU A 306 11.16 9.86 -11.51
N ILE A 307 10.07 9.81 -12.28
CA ILE A 307 8.89 8.98 -11.97
C ILE A 307 9.26 7.49 -11.96
N SER A 308 9.95 7.03 -13.01
CA SER A 308 10.41 5.64 -13.15
C SER A 308 11.30 5.22 -11.98
N ARG A 309 12.19 6.10 -11.51
CA ARG A 309 13.04 5.84 -10.35
C ARG A 309 12.22 5.57 -9.09
N GLN A 310 11.21 6.39 -8.80
CA GLN A 310 10.35 6.17 -7.62
C GLN A 310 9.57 4.86 -7.71
N ILE A 311 9.00 4.56 -8.89
CA ILE A 311 8.31 3.29 -9.13
C ILE A 311 9.26 2.12 -8.94
N HIS A 312 10.48 2.20 -9.49
CA HIS A 312 11.48 1.15 -9.39
C HIS A 312 11.90 0.86 -7.93
N ASP A 313 12.13 1.90 -7.12
CA ASP A 313 12.44 1.74 -5.70
C ASP A 313 11.32 0.98 -4.98
N PHE A 314 10.06 1.35 -5.21
CA PHE A 314 8.89 0.66 -4.64
C PHE A 314 8.78 -0.80 -5.12
N LEU A 315 8.99 -1.04 -6.41
CA LEU A 315 8.96 -2.39 -6.99
C LEU A 315 10.08 -3.29 -6.44
N THR A 316 11.21 -2.70 -6.02
CA THR A 316 12.28 -3.43 -5.35
C THR A 316 11.85 -3.81 -3.93
N TRP A 317 11.28 -2.87 -3.17
CA TRP A 317 10.86 -3.12 -1.79
C TRP A 317 9.74 -4.16 -1.68
N LYS A 318 8.82 -4.21 -2.65
CA LYS A 318 7.72 -5.19 -2.63
C LYS A 318 8.16 -6.64 -2.89
N GLN A 319 9.38 -6.89 -3.38
CA GLN A 319 9.89 -8.24 -3.68
C GLN A 319 10.37 -8.99 -2.43
N VAL A 320 10.41 -8.33 -1.27
CA VAL A 320 10.88 -8.92 -0.03
C VAL A 320 9.89 -10.00 0.43
N GLU A 321 10.37 -11.23 0.54
CA GLU A 321 9.65 -12.29 1.21
C GLU A 321 9.57 -12.00 2.71
N CYS A 322 8.37 -12.10 3.27
CA CYS A 322 8.16 -11.84 4.69
C CYS A 322 8.94 -12.86 5.54
N PRO A 323 9.89 -12.43 6.38
CA PRO A 323 10.71 -13.33 7.20
C PRO A 323 10.02 -13.77 8.48
N PHE A 324 8.78 -13.32 8.73
CA PHE A 324 8.05 -13.59 9.96
C PHE A 324 7.10 -14.77 9.76
N GLU A 325 7.01 -15.64 10.75
CA GLU A 325 6.06 -16.76 10.72
C GLU A 325 4.61 -16.24 10.73
N LYS A 326 3.76 -16.84 9.89
CA LYS A 326 2.35 -16.47 9.76
C LYS A 326 1.55 -17.02 10.94
N ASP A 327 1.05 -16.12 11.81
CA ASP A 327 0.05 -16.48 12.82
C ASP A 327 -1.36 -16.25 12.28
N LYS A 328 -2.01 -17.35 11.88
CA LYS A 328 -3.36 -17.33 11.29
C LYS A 328 -4.41 -16.77 12.23
N LYS A 329 -4.27 -16.95 13.55
CA LYS A 329 -5.25 -16.48 14.54
C LYS A 329 -5.18 -14.96 14.65
N ILE A 330 -3.98 -14.40 14.72
CA ILE A 330 -3.76 -12.95 14.77
C ILE A 330 -4.21 -12.31 13.46
N GLN A 331 -3.79 -12.85 12.31
CA GLN A 331 -4.18 -12.31 11.00
C GLN A 331 -5.69 -12.38 10.78
N SER A 332 -6.33 -13.50 11.15
CA SER A 332 -7.79 -13.61 11.07
C SER A 332 -8.48 -12.53 11.90
N TYR A 333 -7.97 -12.23 13.10
CA TYR A 333 -8.52 -11.14 13.90
C TYR A 333 -8.31 -9.78 13.24
N LEU A 334 -7.08 -9.45 12.83
CA LEU A 334 -6.76 -8.17 12.19
C LEU A 334 -7.60 -7.89 10.94
N LEU A 335 -7.91 -8.93 10.16
CA LEU A 335 -8.63 -8.82 8.89
C LEU A 335 -10.16 -8.82 9.05
N THR A 336 -10.69 -9.35 10.16
CA THR A 336 -12.16 -9.57 10.30
C THR A 336 -12.77 -8.92 11.55
N ALA A 337 -11.95 -8.42 12.47
CA ALA A 337 -12.43 -7.73 13.66
C ALA A 337 -13.32 -6.55 13.25
N PRO A 338 -14.50 -6.40 13.88
CA PRO A 338 -15.39 -5.34 13.51
C PRO A 338 -14.85 -3.98 13.91
N ILE A 339 -15.11 -2.99 13.06
CA ILE A 339 -14.76 -1.59 13.30
C ILE A 339 -16.03 -0.78 13.58
N TYR A 340 -15.91 0.22 14.43
CA TYR A 340 -17.00 1.17 14.68
C TYR A 340 -17.17 2.11 13.47
N SER A 341 -18.41 2.57 13.24
CA SER A 341 -18.61 3.78 12.44
C SER A 341 -18.02 4.99 13.20
N GLU A 342 -17.81 6.10 12.49
CA GLU A 342 -17.38 7.35 13.12
C GLU A 342 -18.33 7.79 14.25
N GLU A 343 -19.64 7.73 14.00
CA GLU A 343 -20.68 7.99 14.99
C GLU A 343 -20.56 7.05 16.21
N ALA A 344 -20.37 5.75 15.99
CA ALA A 344 -20.24 4.78 17.07
C ALA A 344 -18.94 4.97 17.88
N LEU A 345 -17.85 5.42 17.26
CA LEU A 345 -16.63 5.83 17.97
C LEU A 345 -16.91 7.00 18.90
N PHE A 346 -17.60 8.05 18.43
CA PHE A 346 -17.96 9.19 19.27
C PHE A 346 -18.88 8.78 20.41
N ILE A 347 -19.88 7.95 20.14
CA ILE A 347 -20.78 7.43 21.20
C ILE A 347 -19.98 6.69 22.26
N ALA A 348 -19.15 5.73 21.87
CA ALA A 348 -18.34 4.96 22.81
C ALA A 348 -17.31 5.82 23.57
N SER A 349 -16.79 6.86 22.92
CA SER A 349 -15.92 7.86 23.54
C SER A 349 -16.64 8.66 24.63
N PHE A 350 -17.82 9.21 24.35
CA PHE A 350 -18.61 9.97 25.32
C PHE A 350 -19.16 9.12 26.47
N GLU A 351 -19.53 7.85 26.21
CA GLU A 351 -19.87 6.90 27.25
C GLU A 351 -18.68 6.59 28.18
N SER A 352 -17.47 6.56 27.64
CA SER A 352 -16.25 6.27 28.39
C SER A 352 -15.77 7.47 29.20
N GLU A 353 -15.84 8.67 28.62
CA GLU A 353 -15.50 9.95 29.23
C GLU A 353 -16.48 11.01 28.72
N GLY A 354 -17.41 11.45 29.59
CA GLY A 354 -18.45 12.42 29.23
C GLY A 354 -17.90 13.74 28.68
N PRO A 355 -18.76 14.56 28.04
CA PRO A 355 -18.35 15.80 27.38
C PRO A 355 -17.78 16.82 28.37
N GLU A 356 -16.66 17.45 28.02
CA GLU A 356 -15.92 18.37 28.90
C GLU A 356 -16.21 19.85 28.62
N ASN A 357 -16.67 20.19 27.41
CA ASN A 357 -16.95 21.56 27.00
C ASN A 357 -18.32 21.70 26.29
N HIS A 358 -18.74 22.93 25.99
CA HIS A 358 -20.04 23.21 25.38
C HIS A 358 -20.20 22.57 23.99
N MET A 359 -19.16 22.61 23.14
CA MET A 359 -19.20 22.01 21.81
C MET A 359 -19.41 20.50 21.91
N GLU A 360 -18.68 19.82 22.80
CA GLU A 360 -18.84 18.38 23.02
C GLU A 360 -20.22 18.03 23.60
N LYS A 361 -20.77 18.86 24.48
CA LYS A 361 -22.13 18.67 25.00
C LYS A 361 -23.16 18.73 23.88
N ASP A 362 -22.98 19.62 22.91
CA ASP A 362 -23.90 19.75 21.78
C ASP A 362 -23.73 18.60 20.78
N SER A 363 -22.48 18.21 20.45
CA SER A 363 -22.23 17.00 19.64
C SER A 363 -22.83 15.75 20.29
N TRP A 364 -22.72 15.61 21.61
CA TRP A 364 -23.30 14.48 22.33
C TRP A 364 -24.83 14.45 22.29
N LYS A 365 -25.49 15.61 22.30
CA LYS A 365 -26.95 15.69 22.13
C LYS A 365 -27.37 15.30 20.73
N THR A 366 -26.60 15.65 19.69
CA THR A 366 -26.93 15.29 18.29
C THR A 366 -26.77 13.79 18.02
N LEU A 367 -25.91 13.11 18.78
CA LEU A 367 -25.67 11.67 18.67
C LEU A 367 -26.65 10.80 19.47
N ARG A 368 -27.52 11.41 20.29
CA ARG A 368 -28.58 10.76 21.08
C ARG A 368 -29.94 11.06 20.49
#